data_AF-A0A7C0VYJ7-F1
#
_entry.id   AF-A0A7C0VYJ7-F1
#
_cell.length_a   1.000
_cell.length_b   1.000
_cell.length_c   1.000
_cell.angle_alpha   90.00
_cell.angle_beta   90.00
_cell.angle_gamma   90.00
#
_symmetry.space_group_name_H-M   'P 1'
#
loop_
_entity.id
_entity.type
_entity.pdbx_description
1 polymer ?
#
loop_
_entity_poly.entity_id
_entity_poly.type
_entity_poly.pdbx_seq_one_letter_code
_entity_poly.pdbx_strand_id
1 'polypeptide(L)'
;MVNHAIWSLIVIFLGIVFIIISTSKVKLHTFFVLIIASYLVGLLSGMPLNDIVESISKGFGDTLSSIGIVIAAGAVIGVFLERSNGALSISQALLRVFRKSRSPLSMAITGYLVSIAVFCDSGFVILSPLNKALAKETKI
;
A
#
# COMPACT_ATOMS: atom_id res chain seq x y z
N MET A 1 -19.16 33.82 2.72
CA MET A 1 -18.69 32.57 3.35
C MET A 1 -18.58 31.40 2.36
N VAL A 2 -19.45 31.27 1.36
CA VAL A 2 -19.42 30.14 0.38
C VAL A 2 -18.19 30.15 -0.55
N ASN A 3 -17.64 31.31 -0.92
CA ASN A 3 -16.55 31.40 -1.90
C ASN A 3 -15.22 30.76 -1.45
N HIS A 4 -14.90 30.80 -0.15
CA HIS A 4 -13.67 30.19 0.39
C HIS A 4 -13.75 28.66 0.48
N ALA A 5 -14.95 28.11 0.73
CA ALA A 5 -15.17 26.67 0.76
C ALA A 5 -15.05 26.06 -0.65
N ILE A 6 -15.62 26.73 -1.65
CA ILE A 6 -15.52 26.31 -3.06
C ILE A 6 -14.06 26.36 -3.53
N TRP A 7 -13.32 27.42 -3.17
CA TRP A 7 -11.89 27.53 -3.50
C TRP A 7 -11.07 26.35 -2.93
N SER A 8 -11.28 26.03 -1.65
CA SER A 8 -10.55 24.93 -0.99
C SER A 8 -10.86 23.57 -1.62
N LEU A 9 -12.13 23.32 -1.99
CA LEU A 9 -12.54 22.11 -2.69
C LEU A 9 -11.88 21.98 -4.07
N ILE A 10 -11.78 23.08 -4.82
CA ILE A 10 -11.10 23.10 -6.12
C ILE A 10 -9.62 22.80 -5.97
N VAL A 11 -8.95 23.40 -4.97
CA VAL A 11 -7.52 23.17 -4.71
C VAL A 11 -7.26 21.72 -4.31
N ILE A 12 -8.10 21.13 -3.44
CA ILE A 12 -8.00 19.71 -3.07
C ILE A 12 -8.21 18.81 -4.28
N PHE A 13 -9.25 19.07 -5.09
CA PHE A 13 -9.53 18.31 -6.30
C PHE A 13 -8.33 18.36 -7.28
N LEU A 14 -7.77 19.56 -7.49
CA LEU A 14 -6.58 19.75 -8.32
C LEU A 14 -5.36 19.01 -7.76
N GLY A 15 -5.17 19.02 -6.45
CA GLY A 15 -4.11 18.28 -5.77
C GLY A 15 -4.22 16.77 -5.97
N ILE A 16 -5.43 16.20 -5.85
CA ILE A 16 -5.68 14.77 -6.10
C ILE A 16 -5.37 14.42 -7.56
N VAL A 17 -5.86 15.22 -8.51
CA VAL A 17 -5.58 15.02 -9.94
C VAL A 17 -4.07 15.08 -10.20
N PHE A 18 -3.37 16.03 -9.59
CA PHE A 18 -1.91 16.15 -9.70
C PHE A 18 -1.17 14.92 -9.16
N ILE A 19 -1.59 14.39 -8.00
CA ILE A 19 -1.01 13.16 -7.42
C ILE A 19 -1.21 11.97 -8.36
N ILE A 20 -2.42 11.80 -8.89
CA ILE A 20 -2.76 10.68 -9.78
C ILE A 20 -1.95 10.75 -11.07
N ILE A 21 -1.87 11.93 -11.70
CA ILE A 21 -1.12 12.11 -12.95
C ILE A 21 0.37 11.92 -12.72
N SER A 22 0.93 12.49 -11.66
CA SER A 22 2.36 12.37 -11.35
C SER A 22 2.76 10.93 -11.06
N THR A 23 1.94 10.20 -10.30
CA THR A 23 2.22 8.80 -9.97
C THR A 23 2.00 7.88 -11.19
N SER A 24 0.93 8.10 -11.97
CA SER A 24 0.55 7.22 -13.08
C SER A 24 1.36 7.46 -14.35
N LYS A 25 1.59 8.71 -14.75
CA LYS A 25 2.29 9.04 -16.02
C LYS A 25 3.77 9.31 -15.83
N VAL A 26 4.15 10.05 -14.79
CA VAL A 26 5.55 10.49 -14.60
C VAL A 26 6.38 9.43 -13.86
N LYS A 27 5.73 8.38 -13.32
CA LYS A 27 6.35 7.27 -12.59
C LYS A 27 7.27 7.75 -11.45
N LEU A 28 6.93 8.89 -10.84
CA LEU A 28 7.63 9.38 -9.66
C LEU A 28 7.24 8.54 -8.45
N HIS A 29 8.19 8.32 -7.56
CA HIS A 29 7.94 7.58 -6.32
C HIS A 29 6.90 8.33 -5.46
N THR A 30 5.86 7.63 -5.02
CA THR A 30 4.66 8.19 -4.37
C THR A 30 5.01 9.11 -3.19
N PHE A 31 6.05 8.77 -2.43
CA PHE A 31 6.52 9.60 -1.31
C PHE A 31 6.87 11.04 -1.72
N PHE A 32 7.65 11.22 -2.79
CA PHE A 32 8.03 12.56 -3.24
C PHE A 32 6.85 13.31 -3.86
N VAL A 33 5.99 12.59 -4.58
CA VAL A 33 4.77 13.16 -5.16
C VAL A 33 3.86 13.71 -4.06
N LEU A 34 3.67 12.97 -2.97
CA LEU A 34 2.84 13.41 -1.84
C LEU A 34 3.40 14.66 -1.17
N ILE A 35 4.71 14.72 -0.90
CA ILE A 35 5.33 15.91 -0.29
C ILE A 35 5.16 17.13 -1.19
N ILE A 36 5.48 17.02 -2.48
CA ILE A 36 5.36 18.12 -3.43
C ILE A 36 3.90 18.57 -3.55
N ALA A 37 2.97 17.63 -3.63
CA ALA A 37 1.53 17.92 -3.70
C ALA A 37 1.03 18.63 -2.44
N SER A 38 1.48 18.20 -1.25
CA SER A 38 1.12 18.87 0.02
C SER A 38 1.63 20.31 0.08
N TYR A 39 2.86 20.57 -0.39
CA TYR A 39 3.37 21.94 -0.54
C TYR A 39 2.54 22.76 -1.53
N LEU A 40 2.21 22.18 -2.69
CA LEU A 40 1.42 22.86 -3.72
C LEU A 40 0.03 23.25 -3.19
N VAL A 41 -0.64 22.34 -2.50
CA VAL A 41 -1.97 22.54 -1.92
C VAL A 41 -1.92 23.55 -0.77
N GLY A 42 -0.89 23.50 0.08
CA GLY A 42 -0.69 24.47 1.16
C GLY A 42 -0.49 25.89 0.63
N LEU A 43 0.33 26.05 -0.42
CA LEU A 43 0.56 27.33 -1.08
C LEU A 43 -0.71 27.88 -1.75
N LEU A 44 -1.45 27.03 -2.47
CA LEU A 44 -2.70 27.42 -3.12
C LEU A 44 -3.84 27.74 -2.14
N SER A 45 -3.76 27.22 -0.90
CA SER A 45 -4.67 27.55 0.19
C SER A 45 -4.31 28.84 0.92
N GLY A 46 -3.16 29.46 0.61
CA GLY A 46 -2.71 30.71 1.23
C GLY A 46 -2.11 30.55 2.62
N MET A 47 -1.65 29.35 2.99
CA MET A 47 -0.95 29.12 4.26
C MET A 47 0.47 29.70 4.22
N PRO A 48 0.96 30.29 5.33
CA PRO A 48 2.36 30.70 5.42
C PRO A 48 3.28 29.46 5.39
N LEU A 49 4.46 29.62 4.81
CA LEU A 49 5.40 28.52 4.55
C LEU A 49 5.76 27.72 5.82
N ASN A 50 5.91 28.39 6.96
CA ASN A 50 6.24 27.73 8.22
C ASN A 50 5.12 26.77 8.67
N ASP A 51 3.86 27.21 8.58
CA ASP A 51 2.69 26.41 8.98
C ASP A 51 2.48 25.22 8.05
N ILE A 52 2.86 25.34 6.76
CA ILE A 52 2.81 24.22 5.81
C ILE A 52 3.77 23.11 6.25
N VAL A 53 5.02 23.46 6.56
CA VAL A 53 6.03 22.48 7.01
C VAL A 53 5.60 21.80 8.30
N GLU A 54 5.09 22.58 9.26
CA GLU A 54 4.60 22.06 10.52
C GLU A 54 3.39 21.14 10.31
N SER A 55 2.44 21.54 9.47
CA SER A 55 1.23 20.74 9.17
C SER A 55 1.57 19.41 8.49
N ILE A 56 2.50 19.42 7.53
CA ILE A 56 2.97 18.21 6.86
C ILE A 56 3.67 17.29 7.86
N SER A 57 4.60 17.84 8.65
CA SER A 57 5.38 17.07 9.62
C SER A 57 4.50 16.47 10.71
N LYS A 58 3.53 17.25 11.21
CA LYS A 58 2.57 16.82 12.22
C LYS A 58 1.60 15.78 11.66
N GLY A 59 1.00 16.00 10.49
CA GLY A 59 0.08 15.04 9.87
C GLY A 59 0.76 13.71 9.55
N PHE A 60 1.99 13.75 9.03
CA PHE A 60 2.80 12.55 8.82
C PHE A 60 3.16 11.87 10.15
N GLY A 61 3.61 12.64 11.14
CA GLY A 61 3.99 12.16 12.46
C GLY A 61 2.84 11.48 13.22
N ASP A 62 1.65 12.07 13.21
CA ASP A 62 0.46 11.51 13.87
C ASP A 62 0.04 10.19 13.21
N THR A 63 0.12 10.12 11.88
CA THR A 63 -0.14 8.88 11.12
C THR A 63 0.90 7.80 11.44
N LEU A 64 2.19 8.18 11.48
CA LEU A 64 3.29 7.28 11.81
C LEU A 64 3.24 6.83 13.27
N SER A 65 2.81 7.68 14.20
CA SER A 65 2.60 7.31 15.60
C SER A 65 1.45 6.31 15.73
N SER A 66 0.40 6.45 14.92
CA SER A 66 -0.79 5.61 14.99
C SER A 66 -0.56 4.20 14.42
N ILE A 67 0.16 4.08 13.29
CA ILE A 67 0.25 2.81 12.54
C ILE A 67 1.72 2.41 12.25
N GLY A 68 2.70 3.28 12.50
CA GLY A 68 4.09 3.07 12.11
C GLY A 68 4.76 1.86 12.78
N ILE A 69 4.49 1.61 14.07
CA ILE A 69 5.01 0.41 14.76
C ILE A 69 4.42 -0.87 14.14
N VAL A 70 3.12 -0.86 13.82
CA VAL A 70 2.42 -1.99 13.20
C VAL A 70 3.00 -2.26 11.81
N ILE A 71 3.25 -1.21 11.03
CA ILE A 71 3.91 -1.27 9.72
C ILE A 71 5.33 -1.85 9.86
N ALA A 72 6.14 -1.33 10.78
CA ALA A 72 7.52 -1.80 10.98
C ALA A 72 7.56 -3.28 11.40
N ALA A 73 6.71 -3.68 12.35
CA ALA A 73 6.61 -5.07 12.79
C ALA A 73 6.14 -5.99 11.66
N GLY A 74 5.14 -5.59 10.88
CA GLY A 74 4.66 -6.32 9.71
C GLY A 74 5.75 -6.51 8.65
N ALA A 75 6.53 -5.47 8.37
CA ALA A 75 7.65 -5.55 7.43
C ALA A 75 8.74 -6.53 7.90
N VAL A 76 9.10 -6.49 9.19
CA VAL A 76 10.06 -7.44 9.79
C VAL A 76 9.56 -8.87 9.66
N ILE A 77 8.29 -9.14 10.03
CA ILE A 77 7.66 -10.46 9.88
C ILE A 77 7.63 -10.87 8.42
N GLY A 78 7.30 -9.95 7.50
CA GLY A 78 7.29 -10.19 6.06
C GLY A 78 8.64 -10.63 5.53
N VAL A 79 9.73 -9.96 5.92
CA VAL A 79 11.10 -10.33 5.54
C VAL A 79 11.46 -11.71 6.09
N PHE A 80 11.12 -12.02 7.34
CA PHE A 80 11.35 -13.36 7.90
C PHE A 80 10.55 -14.44 7.17
N LEU A 81 9.29 -14.18 6.80
CA LEU A 81 8.45 -15.11 6.03
C LEU A 81 8.99 -15.34 4.62
N GLU A 82 9.50 -14.30 3.97
CA GLU A 82 10.14 -14.37 2.65
C GLU A 82 11.43 -15.20 2.70
N ARG A 83 12.30 -14.92 3.68
CA ARG A 83 13.61 -15.60 3.82
C ARG A 83 13.51 -17.05 4.29
N SER A 84 12.49 -17.38 5.08
CA SER A 84 12.31 -18.72 5.64
C SER A 84 11.58 -19.71 4.72
N ASN A 85 11.11 -19.26 3.54
CA ASN A 85 10.08 -19.98 2.77
C ASN A 85 8.81 -20.29 3.60
N GLY A 86 8.59 -19.60 4.72
CA GLY A 86 7.43 -19.82 5.59
C GLY A 86 6.12 -19.59 4.85
N ALA A 87 6.10 -18.60 3.96
CA ALA A 87 4.93 -18.31 3.13
C ALA A 87 4.59 -19.43 2.12
N LEU A 88 5.60 -20.13 1.60
CA LEU A 88 5.41 -21.34 0.79
C LEU A 88 4.83 -22.49 1.62
N SER A 89 5.30 -22.67 2.86
CA SER A 89 4.76 -23.69 3.77
C SER A 89 3.31 -23.41 4.15
N ILE A 90 2.96 -22.16 4.45
CA ILE A 90 1.58 -21.72 4.72
C ILE A 90 0.69 -22.03 3.53
N SER A 91 1.15 -21.73 2.31
CA SER A 91 0.39 -22.07 1.11
C SER A 91 0.17 -23.57 0.95
N GLN A 92 1.21 -24.40 1.11
CA GLN A 92 1.07 -25.84 0.93
C GLN A 92 0.11 -26.43 1.97
N ALA A 93 0.14 -25.91 3.21
CA ALA A 93 -0.81 -26.28 4.24
C ALA A 93 -2.25 -25.90 3.86
N LEU A 94 -2.50 -24.67 3.39
CA LEU A 94 -3.83 -24.25 2.93
C LEU A 94 -4.31 -25.11 1.75
N LEU A 95 -3.44 -25.49 0.82
CA LEU A 95 -3.79 -26.35 -0.31
C LEU A 95 -4.16 -27.78 0.08
N ARG A 96 -3.59 -28.29 1.17
CA ARG A 96 -4.00 -29.58 1.72
C ARG A 96 -5.38 -29.50 2.38
N VAL A 97 -5.68 -28.38 3.06
CA VAL A 97 -6.97 -28.15 3.72
C VAL A 97 -8.08 -27.90 2.69
N PHE A 98 -7.81 -27.05 1.70
CA PHE A 98 -8.74 -26.78 0.61
C PHE A 98 -8.53 -27.80 -0.51
N ARG A 99 -9.27 -28.91 -0.44
CA ARG A 99 -9.28 -30.01 -1.43
C ARG A 99 -9.24 -29.47 -2.88
N LYS A 100 -8.41 -30.11 -3.71
CA LYS A 100 -8.03 -29.91 -5.14
C LYS A 100 -9.07 -29.33 -6.13
N SER A 101 -10.35 -29.23 -5.75
CA SER A 101 -11.48 -28.80 -6.58
C SER A 101 -11.83 -27.29 -6.49
N ARG A 102 -11.19 -26.49 -5.62
CA ARG A 102 -11.45 -25.03 -5.47
C ARG A 102 -10.17 -24.17 -5.59
N SER A 103 -9.18 -24.63 -6.38
CA SER A 103 -7.84 -24.04 -6.48
C SER A 103 -7.76 -22.50 -6.59
N PRO A 104 -8.59 -21.83 -7.43
CA PRO A 104 -8.53 -20.36 -7.55
C PRO A 104 -9.02 -19.62 -6.29
N LEU A 105 -10.05 -20.15 -5.62
CA LEU A 105 -10.62 -19.54 -4.42
C LEU A 105 -9.67 -19.66 -3.23
N SER A 106 -8.98 -20.80 -3.13
CA SER A 106 -7.94 -21.03 -2.14
C SER A 106 -6.73 -20.13 -2.33
N MET A 107 -6.34 -19.83 -3.58
CA MET A 107 -5.30 -18.84 -3.88
C MET A 107 -5.69 -17.44 -3.41
N ALA A 108 -6.92 -17.01 -3.70
CA ALA A 108 -7.39 -15.69 -3.29
C ALA A 108 -7.38 -15.54 -1.76
N ILE A 109 -7.83 -16.56 -1.03
CA ILE A 109 -7.86 -16.54 0.45
C ILE A 109 -6.44 -16.59 1.04
N THR A 110 -5.55 -17.41 0.48
CA THR A 110 -4.15 -17.50 0.94
C THR A 110 -3.42 -16.20 0.67
N GLY A 111 -3.57 -15.64 -0.53
CA GLY A 111 -3.02 -14.34 -0.90
C GLY A 111 -3.55 -13.23 -0.02
N TYR A 112 -4.84 -13.24 0.31
CA TYR A 112 -5.45 -12.26 1.20
C TYR A 112 -4.87 -12.32 2.63
N LEU A 113 -4.80 -13.52 3.21
CA LEU A 113 -4.24 -13.73 4.56
C LEU A 113 -2.76 -13.35 4.64
N VAL A 114 -1.96 -13.73 3.63
CA VAL A 114 -0.52 -13.43 3.63
C VAL A 114 -0.25 -11.95 3.31
N SER A 115 -1.01 -11.34 2.40
CA SER A 115 -0.81 -9.92 2.02
C SER A 115 -1.13 -8.95 3.16
N ILE A 116 -2.03 -9.31 4.08
CA ILE A 116 -2.29 -8.53 5.31
C ILE A 116 -1.02 -8.41 6.17
N ALA A 117 -0.19 -9.45 6.21
CA ALA A 117 0.98 -9.49 7.08
C ALA A 117 2.27 -8.99 6.40
N VAL A 118 2.41 -9.19 5.08
CA VAL A 118 3.72 -9.13 4.40
C VAL A 118 3.93 -7.86 3.57
N PHE A 119 3.07 -6.83 3.66
CA PHE A 119 3.04 -5.70 2.70
C PHE A 119 2.75 -6.14 1.26
N CYS A 120 2.23 -5.20 0.47
CA CYS A 120 1.77 -5.46 -0.90
C CYS A 120 2.90 -6.01 -1.79
N ASP A 121 4.11 -5.47 -1.68
CA ASP A 121 5.23 -5.82 -2.56
C ASP A 121 5.78 -7.23 -2.30
N SER A 122 6.03 -7.59 -1.04
CA SER A 122 6.50 -8.93 -0.70
C SER A 122 5.40 -9.99 -0.84
N GLY A 123 4.12 -9.61 -0.66
CA GLY A 123 2.97 -10.48 -0.97
C GLY A 123 3.00 -11.00 -2.42
N PHE A 124 3.36 -10.14 -3.37
CA PHE A 124 3.47 -10.52 -4.80
C PHE A 124 4.61 -11.52 -5.07
N VAL A 125 5.78 -11.32 -4.45
CA VAL A 125 6.94 -12.22 -4.56
C VAL A 125 6.60 -13.62 -4.03
N ILE A 126 5.85 -13.69 -2.92
CA ILE A 126 5.39 -14.94 -2.32
C ILE A 126 4.34 -15.64 -3.19
N LEU A 127 3.41 -14.88 -3.78
CA LEU A 127 2.34 -15.40 -4.62
C LEU A 127 2.84 -15.99 -5.95
N SER A 128 3.98 -15.50 -6.46
CA SER A 128 4.57 -15.97 -7.72
C SER A 128 4.92 -17.49 -7.74
N PRO A 129 5.72 -18.03 -6.81
CA PRO A 129 5.98 -19.47 -6.75
C PRO A 129 4.75 -20.28 -6.32
N LEU A 130 3.84 -19.67 -5.55
CA LEU A 130 2.57 -20.24 -5.12
C LEU A 130 1.66 -20.56 -6.32
N ASN A 131 1.53 -19.60 -7.22
CA ASN A 131 0.81 -19.74 -8.48
C ASN A 131 1.43 -20.86 -9.35
N LYS A 132 2.77 -20.93 -9.42
CA LYS A 132 3.49 -21.97 -10.18
C LYS A 132 3.32 -23.38 -9.60
N ALA A 133 3.38 -23.52 -8.27
CA ALA A 133 3.19 -24.80 -7.59
C ALA A 133 1.76 -25.33 -7.81
N LEU A 134 0.79 -24.43 -7.85
CA LEU A 134 -0.61 -24.76 -8.08
C LEU A 134 -0.95 -25.10 -9.52
N ALA A 135 -0.49 -24.29 -10.48
CA ALA A 135 -0.57 -24.58 -11.91
C ALA A 135 -0.14 -26.03 -12.20
N LYS A 136 0.95 -26.45 -11.56
CA LYS A 136 1.51 -27.80 -11.66
C LYS A 136 0.62 -28.90 -11.06
N GLU A 137 -0.08 -28.64 -9.96
CA GLU A 137 -1.01 -29.57 -9.31
C GLU A 137 -2.39 -29.63 -9.98
N THR A 138 -2.85 -28.52 -10.58
CA THR A 138 -4.14 -28.44 -11.29
C THR A 138 -4.07 -28.74 -12.79
N LYS A 139 -2.88 -29.01 -13.35
CA LYS A 139 -2.66 -29.19 -14.81
C LYS A 139 -3.29 -28.04 -15.63
N ILE A 140 -3.00 -26.80 -15.22
CA ILE A 140 -3.26 -25.59 -16.03
C ILE A 140 -1.94 -24.84 -16.13
#